data_AF-A0A565C3J8-F1
#
_entry.id   AF-A0A565C3J8-F1
#
_cell.length_a   1.000
_cell.length_b   1.000
_cell.length_c   1.000
_cell.angle_alpha   90.00
_cell.angle_beta   90.00
_cell.angle_gamma   90.00
#
_symmetry.space_group_name_H-M   'P 1'
#
loop_
_entity.id
_entity.type
_entity.pdbx_description
1 polymer ?
#
loop_
_entity_poly.entity_id
_entity_poly.type
_entity_poly.pdbx_seq_one_letter_code
_entity_poly.pdbx_strand_id
1 'polypeptide(L)'
;MFYLGYWPGDLLPYFNEGAKEVRYGGFTVTQTENLHSYEIVSPPMGNGNKPLDDEVNLKHTCYMHFIKYVTHDYRSVDIDSNKISEDADYVKCYDLNYLNNFGSRHRQTFTFGGSGGFCDV
;
A
#
# COMPACT_ATOMS: atom_id res chain seq x y z
N MET A 1 -14.11 -9.28 11.01
CA MET A 1 -13.76 -7.94 10.49
C MET A 1 -12.96 -7.27 11.58
N PHE A 2 -11.81 -6.68 11.25
CA PHE A 2 -11.05 -5.84 12.17
C PHE A 2 -10.85 -4.49 11.50
N TYR A 3 -11.00 -3.40 12.25
CA TYR A 3 -10.74 -2.04 11.77
C TYR A 3 -9.37 -1.61 12.25
N LEU A 4 -8.58 -1.00 11.36
CA LEU A 4 -7.27 -0.45 11.67
C LEU A 4 -7.36 1.08 11.62
N GLY A 5 -7.01 1.74 12.72
CA GLY A 5 -7.09 3.20 12.87
C GLY A 5 -8.40 3.72 13.47
N TYR A 6 -8.40 5.02 13.76
CA TYR A 6 -9.51 5.83 14.26
C TYR A 6 -9.48 7.16 13.50
N TRP A 7 -10.64 7.76 13.23
CA TRP A 7 -10.72 9.05 12.56
C TRP A 7 -10.81 10.20 13.59
N PRO A 8 -9.78 11.03 13.76
CA PRO A 8 -9.64 11.90 14.93
C PRO A 8 -10.40 13.24 14.83
N GLY A 9 -11.57 13.29 14.19
CA GLY A 9 -12.35 14.52 14.02
C GLY A 9 -12.68 15.22 15.35
N ASP A 10 -13.11 14.43 16.35
CA ASP A 10 -13.45 14.92 17.70
C ASP A 10 -12.25 15.57 18.44
N LEU A 11 -11.02 15.16 18.09
CA LEU A 11 -9.78 15.63 18.71
C LEU A 11 -9.09 16.73 17.89
N LEU A 12 -9.32 16.75 16.58
CA LEU A 12 -8.64 17.60 15.60
C LEU A 12 -9.70 18.18 14.65
N PRO A 13 -10.33 19.32 14.98
CA PRO A 13 -11.53 19.81 14.30
C PRO A 13 -11.40 20.04 12.78
N TYR A 14 -10.17 20.22 12.29
CA TYR A 14 -9.85 20.35 10.86
C TYR A 14 -10.07 19.06 10.06
N PHE A 15 -10.29 17.91 10.73
CA PHE A 15 -10.61 16.62 10.11
C PHE A 15 -12.11 16.27 10.16
N ASN A 16 -12.98 17.17 10.63
CA ASN A 16 -14.44 16.91 10.70
C ASN A 16 -15.10 16.68 9.33
N GLU A 17 -14.51 17.16 8.24
CA GLU A 17 -15.02 16.96 6.87
C GLU A 17 -14.55 15.65 6.21
N GLY A 18 -13.74 14.85 6.91
CA GLY A 18 -13.20 13.57 6.40
C GLY A 18 -11.88 13.73 5.63
N ALA A 19 -11.53 12.70 4.86
CA ALA A 19 -10.29 12.65 4.08
C ALA A 19 -10.54 12.98 2.60
N LYS A 20 -9.70 13.84 2.01
CA LYS A 20 -9.65 14.07 0.55
C LYS A 20 -9.05 12.87 -0.20
N GLU A 21 -8.06 12.22 0.40
CA GLU A 21 -7.30 11.09 -0.14
C GLU A 21 -7.08 10.06 0.97
N VAL A 22 -7.13 8.77 0.64
CA VAL A 22 -6.80 7.66 1.55
C VAL A 22 -5.74 6.80 0.87
N ARG A 23 -4.59 6.64 1.53
CA ARG A 23 -3.45 5.87 1.02
C ARG A 23 -3.33 4.55 1.79
N TYR A 24 -3.05 3.47 1.06
CA TYR A 24 -2.85 2.12 1.59
C TYR A 24 -1.52 1.59 1.06
N GLY A 25 -0.77 0.85 1.87
CA GLY A 25 0.57 0.36 1.53
C GLY A 25 1.44 0.18 2.76
N GLY A 26 2.74 0.35 2.61
CA GLY A 26 3.71 0.35 3.70
C GLY A 26 5.06 0.89 3.25
N PHE A 27 5.88 1.31 4.21
CA PHE A 27 7.22 1.86 3.97
C PHE A 27 8.29 0.91 4.54
N THR A 28 9.39 0.76 3.83
CA THR A 28 10.58 0.02 4.28
C THR A 28 11.68 1.00 4.68
N VAL A 29 12.16 0.92 5.91
CA VAL A 29 13.14 1.87 6.48
C VAL A 29 14.43 1.13 6.85
N THR A 30 15.57 1.64 6.36
CA THR A 30 16.91 1.27 6.83
C THR A 30 17.40 2.32 7.83
N GLN A 31 18.10 1.89 8.88
CA GLN A 31 18.75 2.82 9.81
C GLN A 31 19.95 3.47 9.12
N THR A 32 19.97 4.81 9.08
CA THR A 32 21.00 5.59 8.34
C THR A 32 22.06 6.21 9.25
N GLU A 33 22.04 5.91 10.56
CA GLU A 33 22.99 6.48 11.52
C GLU A 33 24.43 6.08 11.18
N ASN A 34 25.25 7.07 10.84
CA ASN A 34 26.67 6.93 10.45
C ASN A 34 26.90 6.17 9.13
N LEU A 35 25.88 6.01 8.29
CA LEU A 35 26.02 5.50 6.91
C LEU A 35 26.03 6.66 5.90
N HIS A 36 26.89 6.56 4.89
CA HIS A 36 26.80 7.41 3.70
C HIS A 36 25.64 6.96 2.80
N SER A 37 25.14 7.84 1.93
CA SER A 37 23.99 7.51 1.04
C SER A 37 24.25 6.31 0.12
N TYR A 38 25.49 6.11 -0.34
CA TYR A 38 25.87 4.94 -1.14
C TYR A 38 25.94 3.62 -0.33
N GLU A 39 25.79 3.67 0.99
CA GLU A 39 25.78 2.53 1.92
C GLU A 39 24.37 2.18 2.40
N ILE A 40 23.38 3.00 2.07
CA ILE A 40 21.96 2.75 2.37
C ILE A 40 21.48 1.66 1.41
N VAL A 41 21.38 0.43 1.93
CA VAL A 41 20.68 -0.67 1.27
C VAL A 41 19.24 -0.66 1.77
N SER A 42 18.28 -0.35 0.90
CA SER A 42 16.86 -0.32 1.24
C SER A 42 16.34 -1.76 1.48
N PRO A 43 15.42 -2.01 2.43
CA PRO A 43 15.01 -3.37 2.79
C PRO A 43 14.12 -4.04 1.74
N PRO A 44 14.08 -5.38 1.65
CA PRO A 44 13.06 -6.08 0.87
C PRO A 44 11.66 -5.77 1.42
N MET A 45 10.69 -5.58 0.52
CA MET A 45 9.28 -5.36 0.86
C MET A 45 8.46 -6.62 0.62
N GLY A 46 7.57 -6.95 1.56
CA GLY A 46 6.73 -8.14 1.48
C GLY A 46 7.56 -9.42 1.59
N ASN A 47 7.65 -10.18 0.50
CA ASN A 47 8.46 -11.40 0.39
C ASN A 47 9.76 -11.22 -0.43
N GLY A 48 10.11 -9.98 -0.81
CA GLY A 48 11.28 -9.69 -1.65
C GLY A 48 11.02 -9.77 -3.16
N ASN A 49 9.86 -10.24 -3.60
CA ASN A 49 9.46 -10.24 -5.01
C ASN A 49 8.63 -9.00 -5.32
N LYS A 50 8.82 -8.41 -6.51
CA LYS A 50 7.84 -7.49 -7.10
C LYS A 50 6.55 -8.27 -7.47
N PRO A 51 5.42 -7.57 -7.66
CA PRO A 51 4.36 -8.00 -8.57
C PRO A 51 4.90 -8.46 -9.93
N LEU A 52 4.15 -9.33 -10.60
CA LEU A 52 4.41 -9.75 -11.99
C LEU A 52 3.20 -9.36 -12.84
N ASP A 53 3.41 -8.55 -13.87
CA ASP A 53 2.31 -8.03 -14.72
C ASP A 53 1.63 -9.12 -15.55
N ASP A 54 2.34 -10.21 -15.83
CA ASP A 54 1.84 -11.39 -16.55
C ASP A 54 1.30 -12.49 -15.62
N GLU A 55 1.68 -12.51 -14.34
CA GLU A 55 1.23 -13.52 -13.38
C GLU A 55 0.45 -12.93 -12.20
N VAL A 56 -0.88 -12.85 -12.35
CA VAL A 56 -1.84 -12.44 -11.30
C VAL A 56 -2.05 -13.53 -10.22
N ASN A 57 -0.97 -14.19 -9.81
CA ASN A 57 -0.95 -15.31 -8.88
C ASN A 57 -0.45 -14.86 -7.50
N LEU A 58 -1.40 -14.69 -6.57
CA LEU A 58 -1.19 -14.27 -5.18
C LEU A 58 -0.33 -15.23 -4.31
N LYS A 59 0.32 -16.24 -4.90
CA LYS A 59 1.32 -17.11 -4.24
C LYS A 59 2.74 -16.53 -4.24
N HIS A 60 3.08 -15.66 -5.21
CA HIS A 60 4.47 -15.29 -5.48
C HIS A 60 4.84 -13.86 -5.08
N THR A 61 3.86 -13.03 -4.73
CA THR A 61 4.02 -11.63 -4.28
C THR A 61 3.17 -11.37 -3.03
N CYS A 62 3.45 -10.30 -2.29
CA CYS A 62 2.61 -9.90 -1.16
C CYS A 62 1.35 -9.16 -1.67
N TYR A 63 0.27 -9.16 -0.90
CA TYR A 63 -0.98 -8.52 -1.31
C TYR A 63 -1.84 -8.07 -0.14
N MET A 64 -2.67 -7.05 -0.38
CA MET A 64 -3.79 -6.67 0.49
C MET A 64 -5.09 -6.88 -0.28
N HIS A 65 -6.13 -7.40 0.39
CA HIS A 65 -7.42 -7.71 -0.23
C HIS A 65 -8.60 -7.35 0.68
N PHE A 66 -9.82 -7.35 0.12
CA PHE A 66 -11.05 -6.79 0.73
C PHE A 66 -10.90 -5.31 1.18
N ILE A 67 -10.09 -4.53 0.47
CA ILE A 67 -9.78 -3.15 0.85
C ILE A 67 -11.04 -2.27 0.72
N LYS A 68 -11.29 -1.49 1.76
CA LYS A 68 -12.46 -0.63 1.93
C LYS A 68 -12.06 0.64 2.65
N TYR A 69 -12.81 1.72 2.44
CA TYR A 69 -12.79 2.88 3.34
C TYR A 69 -14.09 2.95 4.15
N VAL A 70 -14.05 3.71 5.25
CA VAL A 70 -15.21 3.95 6.11
C VAL A 70 -15.68 5.38 5.86
N THR A 71 -16.97 5.56 5.57
CA THR A 71 -17.60 6.86 5.38
C THR A 71 -18.01 7.52 6.71
N HIS A 72 -18.32 8.81 6.69
CA HIS A 72 -18.77 9.59 7.86
C HIS A 72 -19.95 8.96 8.63
N ASP A 73 -20.83 8.23 7.94
CA ASP A 73 -21.96 7.48 8.47
C ASP A 73 -21.59 6.04 8.90
N TYR A 74 -20.30 5.80 9.15
CA TYR A 74 -19.69 4.55 9.62
C TYR A 74 -19.91 3.32 8.72
N ARG A 75 -20.25 3.53 7.43
CA ARG A 75 -20.43 2.44 6.46
C ARG A 75 -19.10 2.08 5.81
N SER A 76 -18.80 0.78 5.72
CA SER A 76 -17.61 0.27 5.03
C SER A 76 -17.91 0.01 3.55
N VAL A 77 -17.34 0.81 2.66
CA VAL A 77 -17.59 0.78 1.21
C VAL A 77 -16.37 0.26 0.44
N ASP A 78 -16.63 -0.50 -0.63
CA ASP A 78 -15.59 -0.95 -1.56
C ASP A 78 -15.07 0.26 -2.35
N ILE A 79 -13.77 0.31 -2.67
CA ILE A 79 -13.17 1.46 -3.37
C ILE A 79 -13.74 1.60 -4.79
N ASP A 80 -13.92 2.85 -5.24
CA ASP A 80 -14.21 3.14 -6.65
C ASP A 80 -12.92 2.97 -7.48
N SER A 81 -12.88 1.89 -8.27
CA SER A 81 -11.74 1.52 -9.11
C SER A 81 -11.34 2.57 -10.15
N ASN A 82 -12.20 3.57 -10.42
CA ASN A 82 -11.93 4.68 -11.34
C ASN A 82 -11.26 5.88 -10.63
N LYS A 83 -11.01 5.78 -9.32
CA LYS A 83 -10.44 6.85 -8.46
C LYS A 83 -9.19 6.39 -7.68
N ILE A 84 -8.49 5.38 -8.19
CA ILE A 84 -7.21 4.91 -7.65
C ILE A 84 -6.07 5.42 -8.53
N SER A 85 -4.96 5.80 -7.89
CA SER A 85 -3.65 5.89 -8.52
C SER A 85 -2.74 4.88 -7.84
N GLU A 86 -1.87 4.26 -8.63
CA GLU A 86 -0.71 3.53 -8.12
C GLU A 86 0.41 4.54 -7.84
N ASP A 87 1.23 4.27 -6.82
CA ASP A 87 2.25 5.22 -6.33
C ASP A 87 3.35 4.43 -5.59
N ALA A 88 4.55 4.39 -6.15
CA ALA A 88 5.68 3.59 -5.64
C ALA A 88 6.99 4.37 -5.79
N ASP A 89 7.50 4.89 -4.67
CA ASP A 89 8.64 5.84 -4.61
C ASP A 89 9.83 5.47 -5.51
N TYR A 90 10.21 4.18 -5.52
CA TYR A 90 11.37 3.67 -6.24
C TYR A 90 11.03 2.44 -7.09
N VAL A 91 10.40 2.67 -8.24
CA VAL A 91 10.04 1.66 -9.28
C VAL A 91 11.20 0.77 -9.75
N LYS A 92 12.46 1.12 -9.44
CA LYS A 92 13.64 0.26 -9.66
C LYS A 92 13.64 -0.98 -8.74
N CYS A 93 13.26 -0.81 -7.48
CA CYS A 93 13.28 -1.86 -6.45
C CYS A 93 11.90 -2.41 -6.12
N TYR A 94 10.92 -1.51 -5.97
CA TYR A 94 9.58 -1.82 -5.49
C TYR A 94 8.58 -1.71 -6.64
N ASP A 95 7.44 -2.37 -6.50
CA ASP A 95 6.29 -2.19 -7.38
C ASP A 95 4.99 -2.50 -6.62
N LEU A 96 3.88 -1.97 -7.14
CA LEU A 96 2.54 -2.36 -6.74
C LEU A 96 1.62 -2.39 -7.97
N ASN A 97 0.67 -3.32 -7.98
CA ASN A 97 -0.27 -3.50 -9.09
C ASN A 97 -1.68 -3.77 -8.51
N TYR A 98 -2.63 -2.90 -8.86
CA TYR A 98 -4.00 -2.88 -8.36
C TYR A 98 -4.93 -3.75 -9.24
N LEU A 99 -5.23 -4.93 -8.72
CA LEU A 99 -5.97 -6.00 -9.40
C LEU A 99 -7.49 -5.78 -9.46
N ASN A 100 -7.97 -4.58 -9.11
CA ASN A 100 -9.38 -4.22 -9.08
C ASN A 100 -10.19 -5.21 -8.19
N ASN A 101 -11.40 -5.55 -8.61
CA ASN A 101 -12.28 -6.52 -7.97
C ASN A 101 -11.86 -7.96 -8.32
N PHE A 102 -10.76 -8.44 -7.73
CA PHE A 102 -10.08 -9.71 -8.05
C PHE A 102 -10.86 -10.96 -7.59
N GLY A 103 -12.03 -11.16 -8.17
CA GLY A 103 -12.96 -12.25 -7.87
C GLY A 103 -13.63 -12.12 -6.50
N SER A 104 -14.67 -12.93 -6.28
CA SER A 104 -15.49 -12.87 -5.05
C SER A 104 -14.74 -13.19 -3.75
N ARG A 105 -13.57 -13.83 -3.84
CA ARG A 105 -12.73 -14.24 -2.69
C ARG A 105 -11.70 -13.19 -2.24
N HIS A 106 -11.39 -12.19 -3.07
CA HIS A 106 -10.42 -11.15 -2.73
C HIS A 106 -11.01 -9.74 -2.87
N ARG A 107 -11.93 -9.52 -3.83
CA ARG A 107 -12.47 -8.21 -4.19
C ARG A 107 -11.35 -7.19 -4.42
N GLN A 108 -11.54 -5.94 -3.98
CA GLN A 108 -10.58 -4.85 -4.00
C GLN A 108 -9.23 -5.30 -3.45
N THR A 109 -8.26 -5.49 -4.35
CA THR A 109 -6.97 -6.13 -4.09
C THR A 109 -5.86 -5.36 -4.78
N PHE A 110 -4.72 -5.19 -4.12
CA PHE A 110 -3.45 -4.86 -4.79
C PHE A 110 -2.36 -5.84 -4.35
N THR A 111 -1.44 -6.11 -5.27
CA THR A 111 -0.17 -6.79 -4.99
C THR A 111 0.92 -5.74 -4.78
N PHE A 112 1.93 -6.06 -3.97
CA PHE A 112 3.04 -5.16 -3.66
C PHE A 112 4.27 -5.93 -3.20
N GLY A 113 5.45 -5.35 -3.44
CA GLY A 113 6.71 -5.90 -2.93
C GLY A 113 7.91 -5.39 -3.69
N GLY A 114 9.07 -5.99 -3.43
CA GLY A 114 10.32 -5.66 -4.11
C GLY A 114 11.54 -6.15 -3.35
N SER A 115 12.66 -6.31 -4.05
CA SER A 115 13.88 -6.90 -3.49
C SER A 115 14.56 -6.02 -2.44
N GLY A 116 14.27 -4.72 -2.44
CA GLY A 116 15.19 -3.74 -1.87
C GLY A 116 16.52 -3.77 -2.62
N GLY A 117 17.59 -3.34 -1.95
CA GLY A 117 18.91 -3.17 -2.56
C GLY A 117 19.28 -1.69 -2.63
N PHE A 118 20.06 -1.30 -3.64
CA PHE A 118 20.31 0.10 -3.94
C PHE A 118 19.15 0.62 -4.80
N CYS A 119 18.19 1.28 -4.16
CA CYS A 119 16.98 1.80 -4.80
C CYS A 119 17.20 3.26 -5.22
N ASP A 120 17.66 4.04 -4.25
CA ASP A 120 18.85 4.92 -4.24
C ASP A 120 19.98 4.48 -5.22
N VAL A 121 21.00 5.30 -5.50
CA VAL A 121 21.26 6.72 -5.18
C VAL A 121 20.47 7.72 -6.03
#